data_AF-A0A661GCV7-F1
#
_entry.id   AF-A0A661GCV7-F1
#
_cell.length_a   1.000
_cell.length_b   1.000
_cell.length_c   1.000
_cell.angle_alpha   90.00
_cell.angle_beta   90.00
_cell.angle_gamma   90.00
#
_symmetry.space_group_name_H-M   'P 1'
#
loop_
_entity.id
_entity.type
_entity.pdbx_description
1 polymer ?
#
loop_
_entity_poly.entity_id
_entity_poly.type
_entity_poly.pdbx_seq_one_letter_code
_entity_poly.pdbx_strand_id
1 'polypeptide(L)'
;MKTRKLLDKLVTYLDGDARQRKKERDDLKAVLKKLKRREKKLLNHLKDEKDGNRQKTLKNEIDIVHAQRKKGVRLLKGTPD
;
A
#
# COMPACT_ATOMS: atom_id res chain seq x y z
N MET A 1 -3.94 -9.39 -15.04
CA MET A 1 -4.29 -10.36 -13.97
C MET A 1 -3.24 -10.47 -12.86
N LYS A 2 -2.99 -9.39 -12.09
CA LYS A 2 -1.99 -9.40 -10.99
C LYS A 2 -2.59 -9.09 -9.61
N THR A 3 -3.73 -8.40 -9.56
CA THR A 3 -4.39 -7.95 -8.32
C THR A 3 -5.08 -9.09 -7.56
N ARG A 4 -5.80 -10.00 -8.25
CA ARG A 4 -6.46 -11.16 -7.61
C ARG A 4 -5.45 -12.07 -6.90
N LYS A 5 -4.30 -12.35 -7.54
CA LYS A 5 -3.20 -13.10 -6.93
C LYS A 5 -2.60 -12.42 -5.69
N LEU A 6 -2.65 -11.09 -5.61
CA LEU A 6 -2.22 -10.36 -4.42
C LEU A 6 -3.25 -10.47 -3.28
N LEU A 7 -4.54 -10.48 -3.62
CA LEU A 7 -5.62 -10.63 -2.66
C LEU A 7 -5.67 -12.05 -2.07
N ASP A 8 -5.50 -13.09 -2.90
CA ASP A 8 -5.48 -14.47 -2.41
C ASP A 8 -4.33 -14.70 -1.43
N LYS A 9 -3.13 -14.17 -1.73
CA LYS A 9 -1.99 -14.22 -0.81
C LYS A 9 -2.24 -13.51 0.53
N LEU A 10 -3.12 -12.51 0.53
CA LEU A 10 -3.50 -11.79 1.74
C LEU A 10 -4.47 -12.63 2.60
N VAL A 11 -5.37 -13.38 1.97
CA VAL A 11 -6.30 -14.28 2.68
C VAL A 11 -5.53 -15.45 3.28
N THR A 12 -4.65 -16.10 2.50
CA THR A 12 -3.80 -17.20 3.01
C THR A 12 -2.88 -16.76 4.15
N TYR A 13 -2.53 -15.47 4.23
CA TYR A 13 -1.76 -14.90 5.34
C TYR A 13 -2.58 -14.84 6.64
N LEU A 14 -3.87 -14.52 6.56
CA LEU A 14 -4.71 -14.41 7.75
C LEU A 14 -4.92 -15.75 8.46
N ASP A 15 -4.75 -16.87 7.76
CA ASP A 15 -4.93 -18.24 8.27
C ASP A 15 -3.63 -18.91 8.79
N GLY A 16 -2.46 -18.26 8.71
CA GLY A 16 -1.14 -18.88 8.94
C GLY A 16 -0.56 -18.79 10.37
N ASP A 17 0.05 -19.90 10.81
CA ASP A 17 0.59 -20.15 12.15
C ASP A 17 1.83 -19.29 12.54
N ALA A 18 2.17 -19.21 13.84
CA ALA A 18 3.01 -18.15 14.45
C ALA A 18 4.39 -17.83 13.81
N ARG A 19 5.03 -18.79 13.13
CA ARG A 19 6.29 -18.58 12.39
C ARG A 19 6.08 -17.97 11.00
N GLN A 20 4.94 -18.23 10.37
CA GLN A 20 4.48 -17.62 9.11
C GLN A 20 4.33 -16.10 9.30
N ARG A 21 3.73 -15.71 10.44
CA ARG A 21 3.45 -14.32 10.82
C ARG A 21 4.66 -13.39 10.80
N LYS A 22 5.89 -13.89 11.05
CA LYS A 22 7.10 -13.05 11.01
C LYS A 22 7.50 -12.72 9.58
N LYS A 23 7.56 -13.74 8.70
CA LYS A 23 7.90 -13.57 7.29
C LYS A 23 6.89 -12.67 6.59
N GLU A 24 5.62 -12.88 6.87
CA GLU A 24 4.55 -12.11 6.25
C GLU A 24 4.47 -10.67 6.77
N ARG A 25 4.82 -10.43 8.05
CA ARG A 25 5.06 -9.07 8.55
C ARG A 25 6.23 -8.39 7.85
N ASP A 26 7.33 -9.11 7.60
CA ASP A 26 8.50 -8.53 6.93
C ASP A 26 8.22 -8.25 5.44
N ASP A 27 7.46 -9.13 4.77
CA ASP A 27 6.95 -8.91 3.42
C ASP A 27 5.99 -7.72 3.37
N LEU A 28 5.06 -7.61 4.35
CA LEU A 28 4.16 -6.47 4.47
C LEU A 28 4.94 -5.16 4.71
N LYS A 29 5.97 -5.15 5.56
CA LYS A 29 6.86 -4.00 5.72
C LYS A 29 7.55 -3.62 4.41
N ALA A 30 8.01 -4.60 3.63
CA ALA A 30 8.65 -4.35 2.34
C ALA A 30 7.66 -3.72 1.33
N VAL A 31 6.42 -4.20 1.29
CA VAL A 31 5.34 -3.63 0.47
C VAL A 31 5.01 -2.20 0.91
N LEU A 32 4.85 -1.96 2.21
CA LEU A 32 4.55 -0.62 2.74
C LEU A 32 5.68 0.38 2.45
N LYS A 33 6.94 -0.06 2.50
CA LYS A 33 8.09 0.75 2.12
C LYS A 33 8.05 1.12 0.62
N LYS A 34 7.64 0.19 -0.25
CA LYS A 34 7.44 0.46 -1.68
C LYS A 34 6.28 1.44 -1.91
N LEU A 35 5.15 1.26 -1.22
CA LEU A 35 4.00 2.19 -1.29
C LEU A 35 4.39 3.60 -0.82
N LYS A 36 5.11 3.73 0.30
CA LYS A 36 5.62 5.03 0.78
C LYS A 36 6.51 5.72 -0.26
N ARG A 37 7.39 4.97 -0.93
CA ARG A 37 8.25 5.52 -1.99
C ARG A 37 7.44 5.97 -3.19
N ARG A 38 6.41 5.21 -3.59
CA ARG A 38 5.51 5.56 -4.70
C ARG A 38 4.69 6.80 -4.37
N GLU A 39 4.09 6.86 -3.19
CA GLU A 39 3.36 8.04 -2.70
C GLU A 39 4.24 9.30 -2.74
N LYS A 40 5.48 9.23 -2.26
CA LYS A 40 6.42 10.35 -2.31
C LYS A 40 6.75 10.78 -3.75
N LYS A 41 6.92 9.82 -4.66
CA LYS A 41 7.16 10.13 -6.09
C LYS A 41 5.96 10.82 -6.72
N LEU A 42 4.75 10.32 -6.48
CA LEU A 42 3.51 10.92 -7.00
C LEU A 42 3.30 12.34 -6.44
N LEU A 43 3.56 12.54 -5.14
CA LEU A 43 3.51 13.86 -4.52
C LEU A 43 4.52 14.83 -5.13
N ASN A 44 5.74 14.37 -5.44
CA ASN A 44 6.72 15.18 -6.13
C ASN A 44 6.26 15.52 -7.56
N HIS A 45 5.78 14.53 -8.33
CA HIS A 45 5.25 14.77 -9.68
C HIS A 45 4.08 15.75 -9.67
N LEU A 46 3.20 15.68 -8.66
CA LEU A 46 2.07 16.60 -8.53
C LEU A 46 2.51 18.05 -8.31
N LYS A 47 3.67 18.30 -7.69
CA LYS A 47 4.20 19.66 -7.48
C LYS A 47 4.62 20.33 -8.79
N ASP A 48 5.14 19.52 -9.72
CA ASP A 48 5.66 20.00 -10.99
C ASP A 48 4.61 19.97 -12.12
N GLU A 49 3.50 19.26 -11.91
CA GLU A 49 2.39 19.15 -12.86
C GLU A 49 1.54 20.43 -12.89
N LYS A 50 1.33 20.98 -14.09
CA LYS A 50 0.57 22.22 -14.31
C LYS A 50 -0.78 21.98 -14.97
N ASP A 51 -0.99 20.79 -15.54
CA ASP A 51 -2.26 20.40 -16.14
C ASP A 51 -3.27 19.98 -15.07
N GLY A 52 -4.42 20.67 -15.02
CA GLY A 52 -5.44 20.43 -13.99
C GLY A 52 -6.05 19.02 -14.00
N ASN A 53 -6.20 18.40 -15.17
CA ASN A 53 -6.73 17.04 -15.29
C ASN A 53 -5.72 15.99 -14.81
N ARG A 54 -4.44 16.18 -15.15
CA ARG A 54 -3.34 15.34 -14.65
C ARG A 54 -3.13 15.51 -13.17
N GLN A 55 -3.24 16.74 -12.64
CA GLN A 55 -3.21 16.99 -11.20
C GLN A 55 -4.32 16.23 -10.47
N LYS A 56 -5.56 16.26 -10.99
CA LYS A 56 -6.69 15.52 -10.41
C LYS A 56 -6.44 14.01 -10.42
N THR A 57 -5.90 13.50 -11.52
CA THR A 57 -5.54 12.08 -11.66
C THR A 57 -4.45 11.68 -10.66
N LEU A 58 -3.39 12.48 -10.53
CA LEU A 58 -2.32 12.27 -9.56
C LEU A 58 -2.82 12.31 -8.12
N LYS A 59 -3.70 13.26 -7.77
CA LYS A 59 -4.32 13.34 -6.44
C LYS A 59 -5.12 12.08 -6.11
N ASN A 60 -5.97 11.62 -7.04
CA ASN A 60 -6.72 10.37 -6.84
C ASN A 60 -5.80 9.16 -6.63
N GLU A 61 -4.71 9.06 -7.40
CA GLU A 61 -3.75 7.97 -7.22
C GLU A 61 -3.02 8.07 -5.88
N ILE A 62 -2.64 9.27 -5.45
CA ILE A 62 -2.03 9.52 -4.14
C ILE A 62 -2.99 9.09 -3.02
N ASP A 63 -4.27 9.44 -3.10
CA ASP A 63 -5.27 9.10 -2.09
C ASP A 63 -5.45 7.58 -1.94
N ILE A 64 -5.54 6.87 -3.08
CA ILE A 64 -5.64 5.40 -3.09
C ILE A 64 -4.39 4.78 -2.45
N VAL A 65 -3.20 5.22 -2.86
CA VAL A 65 -1.93 4.69 -2.32
C VAL A 65 -1.81 5.00 -0.82
N HIS A 66 -2.21 6.20 -0.38
CA HIS A 66 -2.18 6.61 1.00
C HIS A 66 -3.14 5.76 1.85
N ALA A 67 -4.38 5.58 1.41
CA ALA A 67 -5.37 4.76 2.09
C ALA A 67 -4.91 3.31 2.26
N GLN A 68 -4.39 2.70 1.18
CA GLN A 68 -3.87 1.34 1.22
C GLN A 68 -2.65 1.21 2.14
N ARG A 69 -1.72 2.18 2.09
CA ARG A 69 -0.57 2.19 3.00
C ARG A 69 -0.99 2.32 4.46
N LYS A 70 -1.95 3.20 4.76
CA LYS A 70 -2.48 3.40 6.12
C LYS A 70 -3.11 2.12 6.64
N LYS A 71 -3.92 1.45 5.82
CA LYS A 71 -4.51 0.14 6.14
C LYS A 71 -3.43 -0.91 6.45
N GLY A 72 -2.40 -1.02 5.60
CA GLY A 72 -1.30 -1.96 5.86
C GLY A 72 -0.50 -1.64 7.13
N VAL A 73 -0.34 -0.36 7.49
CA VAL A 73 0.28 0.04 8.76
C VAL A 73 -0.58 -0.35 9.96
N ARG A 74 -1.91 -0.20 9.88
CA ARG A 74 -2.85 -0.63 10.93
C ARG A 74 -2.76 -2.13 11.17
N LEU A 75 -2.76 -2.92 10.09
CA LEU A 75 -2.56 -4.37 10.15
C LEU A 75 -1.22 -4.75 10.82
N LEU A 76 -0.13 -4.03 10.53
CA LEU A 76 1.16 -4.26 11.21
C LEU A 76 1.15 -3.92 12.70
N LYS A 77 0.35 -2.93 13.10
CA LYS A 77 0.24 -2.49 14.50
C LYS A 77 -0.77 -3.32 15.30
N GLY A 78 -1.46 -4.27 14.67
CA GLY A 78 -2.52 -5.06 15.31
C GLY A 78 -3.72 -4.23 15.73
N THR A 79 -3.93 -3.06 15.12
CA THR A 79 -5.07 -2.17 15.43
C THR A 79 -6.12 -2.39 14.34
N PRO A 80 -7.32 -2.95 14.66
CA PRO A 80 -8.38 -3.17 13.67
C PRO A 80 -8.96 -1.84 13.15
N ASP A 81 -9.60 -1.89 11.97
CA ASP A 81 -10.24 -0.76 11.29
C ASP A 81 -11.56 -0.35 11.97
#